data_AF-A0A382F0Q2-F1
#
_entry.id   AF-A0A382F0Q2-F1
#
_cell.length_a   1.000
_cell.length_b   1.000
_cell.length_c   1.000
_cell.angle_alpha   90.00
_cell.angle_beta   90.00
_cell.angle_gamma   90.00
#
_symmetry.space_group_name_H-M   'P 1'
#
loop_
_entity.id
_entity.type
_entity.pdbx_description
1 polymer ?
#
loop_
_entity_poly.entity_id
_entity_poly.type
_entity_poly.pdbx_seq_one_letter_code
_entity_poly.pdbx_strand_id
1 'polypeptide(L)'
;EPINDCEDLLGLVDPDLKRPFDIREVITRITDGSRFEEFKPLFGPNIVCGFASIHGYQTGIIGNNGGIIYPDSAQKGAHFVQLCNQIDIPILFLQNVTGFIVGKDYERDGQIKKGAQFLNSVSNSNVPHITVIVGASIGAGTYAMSGRAYNNRFTFLWPSAKIAVMGPKQIAGVMSIVRRRQAARKGEVFNEKEDAEIVAMAEAMQEEGSLALRATGAISDDGIIDPRDTRMVVGICLSVVNGKEVEGTQGYGVYRL
;
A
#
# COMPACT_ATOMS: atom_id res chain seq x y z
N GLU A 1 -21.97 -12.22 7.15
CA GLU A 1 -21.55 -11.02 7.91
C GLU A 1 -20.35 -11.27 8.80
N PRO A 2 -19.51 -10.24 9.02
CA PRO A 2 -18.44 -10.24 10.02
C PRO A 2 -19.02 -10.31 11.44
N ILE A 3 -18.19 -10.73 12.40
CA ILE A 3 -18.52 -10.70 13.83
C ILE A 3 -18.28 -9.29 14.40
N ASN A 4 -17.23 -8.62 13.93
CA ASN A 4 -16.86 -7.28 14.37
C ASN A 4 -17.68 -6.20 13.63
N ASP A 5 -18.11 -5.16 14.35
CA ASP A 5 -18.90 -4.05 13.79
C ASP A 5 -18.06 -3.21 12.82
N CYS A 6 -18.66 -2.80 11.69
CA CYS A 6 -18.01 -1.94 10.72
C CYS A 6 -17.88 -0.49 11.21
N GLU A 7 -18.73 -0.03 12.15
CA GLU A 7 -18.64 1.33 12.72
C GLU A 7 -17.29 1.60 13.39
N ASP A 8 -16.67 0.57 13.97
CA ASP A 8 -15.33 0.64 14.56
C ASP A 8 -14.27 1.12 13.55
N LEU A 9 -14.45 0.91 12.24
CA LEU A 9 -13.50 1.31 11.19
C LEU A 9 -13.22 2.82 11.22
N LEU A 10 -14.19 3.63 11.66
CA LEU A 10 -14.03 5.08 11.82
C LEU A 10 -13.01 5.46 12.89
N GLY A 11 -12.80 4.59 13.89
CA GLY A 11 -11.89 4.82 15.01
C GLY A 11 -10.50 4.18 14.85
N LEU A 12 -10.28 3.37 13.81
CA LEU A 12 -9.02 2.61 13.66
C LEU A 12 -7.86 3.45 13.13
N VAL A 13 -8.14 4.42 12.25
CA VAL A 13 -7.10 5.18 11.55
C VAL A 13 -6.99 6.58 12.14
N ASP A 14 -5.80 6.90 12.64
CA ASP A 14 -5.43 8.24 13.04
C ASP A 14 -5.48 9.19 11.84
N PRO A 15 -6.21 10.33 11.90
CA PRO A 15 -6.33 11.26 10.76
C PRO A 15 -4.99 11.78 10.23
N ASP A 16 -3.98 11.87 11.11
CA ASP A 16 -2.63 12.31 10.77
C ASP A 16 -1.72 11.17 10.30
N LEU A 17 -2.19 9.92 10.34
CA LEU A 17 -1.44 8.70 10.02
C LEU A 17 -0.14 8.53 10.84
N LYS A 18 -0.06 9.13 12.03
CA LYS A 18 1.12 9.07 12.90
C LYS A 18 1.10 7.84 13.79
N ARG A 19 -0.08 7.35 14.14
CA ARG A 19 -0.24 6.18 14.99
C ARG A 19 -0.39 4.91 14.13
N PRO A 20 0.46 3.89 14.31
CA PRO A 20 0.26 2.61 13.65
C PRO A 20 -0.99 1.92 14.21
N PHE A 21 -1.64 1.12 13.37
CA PHE A 21 -2.73 0.22 13.74
C PHE A 21 -2.48 -1.16 13.12
N ASP A 22 -3.10 -2.21 13.68
CA ASP A 22 -3.03 -3.54 13.11
C ASP A 22 -4.02 -3.67 11.95
N ILE A 23 -3.51 -3.95 10.75
CA ILE A 23 -4.35 -4.10 9.56
C ILE A 23 -5.36 -5.25 9.67
N ARG A 24 -5.12 -6.22 10.57
CA ARG A 24 -6.08 -7.28 10.88
C ARG A 24 -7.38 -6.75 11.45
N GLU A 25 -7.36 -5.60 12.12
CA GLU A 25 -8.58 -4.94 12.61
C GLU A 25 -9.50 -4.51 11.45
N VAL A 26 -8.93 -4.13 10.30
CA VAL A 26 -9.70 -3.86 9.08
C VAL A 26 -10.19 -5.16 8.46
N ILE A 27 -9.30 -6.15 8.31
CA ILE A 27 -9.61 -7.45 7.68
C ILE A 27 -10.78 -8.14 8.40
N THR A 28 -10.76 -8.20 9.73
CA THR A 28 -11.80 -8.87 10.52
C THR A 28 -13.16 -8.19 10.44
N ARG A 29 -13.23 -6.91 10.03
CA ARG A 29 -14.49 -6.15 9.87
C ARG A 29 -15.05 -6.19 8.46
N ILE A 30 -14.29 -6.70 7.49
CA ILE A 30 -14.75 -6.83 6.10
C ILE A 30 -14.96 -8.28 5.66
N THR A 31 -14.42 -9.26 6.38
CA THR A 31 -14.47 -10.69 6.04
C THR A 31 -15.63 -11.43 6.69
N ASP A 32 -16.14 -12.46 6.02
CA ASP A 32 -17.27 -13.24 6.50
C ASP A 32 -16.94 -14.01 7.78
N GLY A 33 -17.75 -13.82 8.81
CA GLY A 33 -17.52 -14.38 10.14
C GLY A 33 -16.22 -13.91 10.79
N SER A 34 -15.63 -12.81 10.31
CA SER A 34 -14.32 -12.31 10.76
C SER A 34 -13.21 -13.36 10.66
N ARG A 35 -13.36 -14.34 9.75
CA ARG A 35 -12.39 -15.42 9.57
C ARG A 35 -11.32 -15.00 8.57
N PHE A 36 -10.07 -15.26 8.96
CA PHE A 36 -8.91 -14.98 8.13
C PHE A 36 -7.86 -16.05 8.35
N GLU A 37 -7.52 -16.78 7.29
CA GLU A 37 -6.47 -17.79 7.32
C GLU A 37 -5.15 -17.14 6.95
N GLU A 38 -4.38 -16.74 7.96
CA GLU A 38 -3.15 -15.99 7.75
C GLU A 38 -2.03 -16.89 7.18
N PHE A 39 -1.49 -16.47 6.03
CA PHE A 39 -0.35 -17.08 5.38
C PHE A 39 0.96 -16.55 5.98
N LYS A 40 1.83 -17.47 6.43
CA LYS A 40 3.15 -17.14 7.01
C LYS A 40 3.09 -16.02 8.07
N PRO A 41 2.32 -16.20 9.17
CA PRO A 41 2.16 -15.14 10.19
C PRO A 41 3.48 -14.73 10.86
N LEU A 42 4.44 -15.66 10.96
CA LEU A 42 5.72 -15.45 11.65
C LEU A 42 6.88 -15.00 10.73
N PHE A 43 6.63 -14.76 9.45
CA PHE A 43 7.66 -14.36 8.47
C PHE A 43 7.22 -13.10 7.74
N GLY A 44 8.02 -12.03 7.75
CA GLY A 44 7.61 -10.73 7.19
C GLY A 44 6.28 -10.21 7.76
N PRO A 45 6.13 -10.05 9.10
CA PRO A 45 4.86 -9.69 9.74
C PRO A 45 4.37 -8.27 9.38
N ASN A 46 5.20 -7.46 8.73
CA ASN A 46 4.84 -6.14 8.23
C ASN A 46 3.98 -6.19 6.95
N ILE A 47 3.88 -7.36 6.32
CA ILE A 47 2.84 -7.62 5.32
C ILE A 47 1.99 -8.78 5.79
N VAL A 48 0.70 -8.52 5.96
CA VAL A 48 -0.29 -9.52 6.35
C VAL A 48 -0.85 -10.08 5.06
N CYS A 49 -0.73 -11.39 4.88
CA CYS A 49 -1.25 -12.11 3.72
C CYS A 49 -2.14 -13.23 4.23
N GLY A 50 -3.22 -13.54 3.54
CA GLY A 50 -4.06 -14.67 3.92
C GLY A 50 -5.34 -14.75 3.10
N PHE A 51 -6.07 -15.83 3.31
CA PHE A 51 -7.31 -16.11 2.60
C PHE A 51 -8.52 -15.82 3.48
N ALA A 52 -9.58 -15.30 2.86
CA ALA A 52 -10.88 -15.13 3.49
C ALA A 52 -11.98 -15.17 2.43
N SER A 53 -13.23 -15.09 2.89
CA SER A 53 -14.36 -14.78 2.01
C SER A 53 -14.97 -13.43 2.34
N ILE A 54 -15.44 -12.71 1.33
CA ILE A 54 -16.19 -11.46 1.46
C ILE A 54 -17.46 -11.61 0.63
N HIS A 55 -18.62 -11.57 1.27
CA HIS A 55 -19.91 -11.84 0.61
C HIS A 55 -19.92 -13.21 -0.11
N GLY A 56 -19.22 -14.21 0.44
CA GLY A 56 -19.11 -15.55 -0.13
C GLY A 56 -18.05 -15.72 -1.23
N TYR A 57 -17.48 -14.63 -1.75
CA TYR A 57 -16.39 -14.71 -2.73
C TYR A 57 -15.06 -15.01 -2.03
N GLN A 58 -14.36 -16.05 -2.47
CA GLN A 58 -12.98 -16.33 -2.04
C GLN A 58 -12.06 -15.17 -2.45
N THR A 59 -11.19 -14.74 -1.55
CA THR A 59 -10.32 -13.57 -1.78
C THR A 59 -9.01 -13.74 -1.03
N GLY A 60 -7.90 -13.54 -1.74
CA GLY A 60 -6.59 -13.35 -1.13
C GLY A 60 -6.46 -11.90 -0.67
N ILE A 61 -6.04 -11.67 0.57
CA ILE A 61 -5.88 -10.32 1.11
C ILE A 61 -4.41 -10.06 1.39
N ILE A 62 -3.90 -8.91 0.95
CA ILE A 62 -2.56 -8.40 1.26
C ILE A 62 -2.69 -7.02 1.91
N GLY A 63 -2.28 -6.89 3.17
CA GLY A 63 -2.38 -5.64 3.93
C GLY A 63 -1.04 -5.23 4.56
N ASN A 64 -0.77 -3.93 4.62
CA ASN A 64 0.45 -3.43 5.28
C ASN A 64 0.23 -3.26 6.79
N ASN A 65 1.14 -3.80 7.60
CA ASN A 65 1.13 -3.69 9.05
C ASN A 65 2.40 -2.95 9.52
N GLY A 66 2.24 -1.71 10.00
CA GLY A 66 3.36 -0.86 10.40
C GLY A 66 4.10 -0.14 9.26
N GLY A 67 3.51 -0.03 8.07
CA GLY A 67 3.93 0.97 7.06
C GLY A 67 5.15 0.64 6.20
N ILE A 68 6.01 -0.29 6.60
CA ILE A 68 7.32 -0.51 5.96
C ILE A 68 7.41 -1.92 5.37
N ILE A 69 7.84 -2.03 4.11
CA ILE A 69 8.11 -3.33 3.47
C ILE A 69 9.57 -3.73 3.70
N TYR A 70 9.75 -4.81 4.46
CA TYR A 70 11.05 -5.45 4.68
C TYR A 70 11.38 -6.49 3.59
N PRO A 71 12.63 -6.93 3.46
CA PRO A 71 13.02 -7.88 2.43
C PRO A 71 12.24 -9.21 2.51
N ASP A 72 12.04 -9.73 3.73
CA ASP A 72 11.24 -10.92 4.01
C ASP A 72 9.75 -10.70 3.69
N SER A 73 9.22 -9.52 4.00
CA SER A 73 7.86 -9.10 3.68
C SER A 73 7.64 -9.06 2.16
N ALA A 74 8.60 -8.55 1.40
CA ALA A 74 8.53 -8.56 -0.06
C ALA A 74 8.50 -10.00 -0.61
N GLN A 75 9.35 -10.90 -0.09
CA GLN A 75 9.33 -12.32 -0.49
C GLN A 75 8.00 -13.01 -0.12
N LYS A 76 7.44 -12.71 1.05
CA LYS A 76 6.13 -13.20 1.46
C LYS A 76 5.04 -12.74 0.51
N GLY A 77 4.99 -11.44 0.21
CA GLY A 77 4.02 -10.87 -0.74
C GLY A 77 4.14 -11.50 -2.13
N ALA A 78 5.37 -11.63 -2.65
CA ALA A 78 5.63 -12.24 -3.94
C ALA A 78 5.11 -13.69 -4.02
N HIS A 79 5.39 -14.49 -2.99
CA HIS A 79 4.91 -15.87 -2.93
C HIS A 79 3.38 -15.92 -2.80
N PHE A 80 2.78 -15.06 -1.99
CA PHE A 80 1.33 -15.07 -1.81
C PHE A 80 0.58 -14.69 -3.10
N VAL A 81 1.07 -13.70 -3.86
CA VAL A 81 0.51 -13.37 -5.18
C VAL A 81 0.59 -14.56 -6.14
N GLN A 82 1.69 -15.31 -6.12
CA GLN A 82 1.84 -16.54 -6.91
C GLN A 82 0.81 -17.60 -6.52
N LEU A 83 0.58 -17.80 -5.22
CA LEU A 83 -0.42 -18.75 -4.75
C LEU A 83 -1.83 -18.35 -5.21
N CYS A 84 -2.21 -17.08 -5.07
CA CYS A 84 -3.52 -16.61 -5.52
C CYS A 84 -3.74 -16.82 -7.03
N ASN A 85 -2.71 -16.61 -7.85
CA ASN A 85 -2.79 -16.90 -9.30
C ASN A 85 -2.86 -18.40 -9.58
N GLN A 86 -2.17 -19.24 -8.81
CA GLN A 86 -2.19 -20.68 -9.02
C GLN A 86 -3.57 -21.31 -8.76
N ILE A 87 -4.37 -20.68 -7.90
CA ILE A 87 -5.70 -21.17 -7.50
C ILE A 87 -6.84 -20.24 -7.96
N ASP A 88 -6.55 -19.33 -8.88
CA ASP A 88 -7.55 -18.49 -9.54
C ASP A 88 -8.40 -17.62 -8.59
N ILE A 89 -7.77 -17.03 -7.57
CA ILE A 89 -8.46 -16.20 -6.57
C ILE A 89 -8.12 -14.71 -6.73
N PRO A 90 -9.13 -13.80 -6.77
CA PRO A 90 -8.92 -12.35 -6.75
C PRO A 90 -8.15 -11.88 -5.52
N ILE A 91 -7.39 -10.78 -5.68
CA ILE A 91 -6.57 -10.21 -4.60
C ILE A 91 -7.09 -8.83 -4.18
N LEU A 92 -7.33 -8.66 -2.89
CA LEU A 92 -7.58 -7.37 -2.24
C LEU A 92 -6.31 -6.83 -1.60
N PHE A 93 -5.85 -5.67 -2.05
CA PHE A 93 -4.73 -4.94 -1.47
C PHE A 93 -5.25 -3.85 -0.53
N LEU A 94 -4.85 -3.90 0.74
CA LEU A 94 -5.13 -2.87 1.74
C LEU A 94 -3.87 -2.04 1.97
N GLN A 95 -3.79 -0.87 1.34
CA GLN A 95 -2.58 -0.04 1.37
C GLN A 95 -2.54 0.85 2.62
N ASN A 96 -1.49 0.64 3.40
CA ASN A 96 -1.00 1.56 4.41
C ASN A 96 0.52 1.50 4.43
N VAL A 97 1.15 1.99 3.36
CA VAL A 97 2.57 1.83 3.05
C VAL A 97 3.28 3.17 2.89
N THR A 98 4.38 3.31 3.60
CA THR A 98 5.31 4.46 3.60
C THR A 98 6.55 4.20 2.75
N GLY A 99 6.75 2.95 2.31
CA GLY A 99 7.80 2.54 1.39
C GLY A 99 8.49 1.24 1.80
N PHE A 100 9.68 1.05 1.26
CA PHE A 100 10.58 -0.06 1.58
C PHE A 100 11.56 0.38 2.68
N ILE A 101 11.99 -0.54 3.54
CA ILE A 101 13.04 -0.22 4.52
C ILE A 101 14.32 0.21 3.80
N VAL A 102 14.99 1.23 4.35
CA VAL A 102 16.28 1.74 3.87
C VAL A 102 17.37 1.43 4.89
N GLY A 103 18.58 1.18 4.41
CA GLY A 103 19.74 0.94 5.28
C GLY A 103 20.73 -0.02 4.65
N LYS A 104 22.02 0.17 4.97
CA LYS A 104 23.12 -0.58 4.35
C LYS A 104 22.96 -2.09 4.45
N ASP A 105 22.48 -2.59 5.58
CA ASP A 105 22.33 -4.02 5.81
C ASP A 105 21.15 -4.61 5.00
N TYR A 106 20.05 -3.86 4.87
CA TYR A 106 18.91 -4.27 4.04
C TYR A 106 19.22 -4.23 2.55
N GLU A 107 19.99 -3.23 2.11
CA GLU A 107 20.51 -3.18 0.73
C GLU A 107 21.38 -4.41 0.43
N ARG A 108 22.25 -4.81 1.38
CA ARG A 108 23.09 -6.01 1.27
C ARG A 108 22.29 -7.32 1.32
N ASP A 109 21.22 -7.37 2.10
CA ASP A 109 20.27 -8.50 2.14
C ASP A 109 19.41 -8.58 0.84
N GLY A 110 19.60 -7.64 -0.09
CA GLY A 110 18.99 -7.69 -1.40
C GLY A 110 17.56 -7.16 -1.38
N GLN A 111 17.28 -6.12 -0.58
CA GLN A 111 15.99 -5.42 -0.56
C GLN A 111 15.49 -5.09 -1.97
N ILE A 112 16.36 -4.56 -2.83
CA ILE A 112 16.01 -4.23 -4.23
C ILE A 112 15.55 -5.47 -5.00
N LYS A 113 16.30 -6.59 -4.93
CA LYS A 113 15.93 -7.80 -5.67
C LYS A 113 14.65 -8.43 -5.13
N LYS A 114 14.48 -8.50 -3.81
CA LYS A 114 13.30 -9.08 -3.15
C LYS A 114 12.05 -8.22 -3.40
N GLY A 115 12.20 -6.89 -3.35
CA GLY A 115 11.16 -5.95 -3.78
C GLY A 115 10.79 -6.12 -5.25
N ALA A 116 11.79 -6.26 -6.14
CA ALA A 116 11.55 -6.50 -7.56
C ALA A 116 10.84 -7.84 -7.83
N GLN A 117 11.09 -8.90 -7.02
CA GLN A 117 10.33 -10.15 -7.09
C GLN A 117 8.85 -9.89 -6.79
N PHE A 118 8.54 -9.11 -5.75
CA PHE A 118 7.16 -8.78 -5.40
C PHE A 118 6.47 -7.97 -6.50
N LEU A 119 7.13 -6.92 -7.01
CA LEU A 119 6.61 -6.13 -8.13
C LEU A 119 6.40 -7.00 -9.37
N ASN A 120 7.33 -7.91 -9.69
CA ASN A 120 7.17 -8.84 -10.81
C ASN A 120 5.93 -9.72 -10.63
N SER A 121 5.72 -10.29 -9.44
CA SER A 121 4.53 -11.07 -9.14
C SER A 121 3.24 -10.27 -9.35
N VAL A 122 3.20 -9.01 -8.88
CA VAL A 122 2.03 -8.14 -9.03
C VAL A 122 1.82 -7.74 -10.49
N SER A 123 2.87 -7.35 -11.22
CA SER A 123 2.77 -6.91 -12.62
C SER A 123 2.34 -8.01 -13.58
N ASN A 124 2.68 -9.27 -13.31
CA ASN A 124 2.33 -10.40 -14.18
C ASN A 124 1.11 -11.18 -13.69
N SER A 125 0.46 -10.72 -12.62
CA SER A 125 -0.76 -11.33 -12.09
C SER A 125 -1.93 -11.08 -13.04
N ASN A 126 -2.69 -12.13 -13.37
CA ASN A 126 -3.90 -12.02 -14.19
C ASN A 126 -5.18 -12.06 -13.36
N VAL A 127 -5.12 -12.58 -12.13
CA VAL A 127 -6.28 -12.55 -11.23
C VAL A 127 -6.69 -11.09 -10.94
N PRO A 128 -7.99 -10.80 -10.77
CA PRO A 128 -8.43 -9.44 -10.52
C PRO A 128 -7.81 -8.85 -9.25
N HIS A 129 -7.22 -7.67 -9.36
CA HIS A 129 -6.75 -6.89 -8.21
C HIS A 129 -7.77 -5.81 -7.86
N ILE A 130 -8.10 -5.70 -6.58
CA ILE A 130 -8.88 -4.61 -5.99
C ILE A 130 -8.00 -3.94 -4.95
N THR A 131 -7.96 -2.61 -4.92
CA THR A 131 -7.13 -1.86 -3.98
C THR A 131 -8.00 -0.92 -3.15
N VAL A 132 -7.79 -0.93 -1.83
CA VAL A 132 -8.33 0.07 -0.91
C VAL A 132 -7.15 0.71 -0.18
N ILE A 133 -6.96 2.01 -0.37
CA ILE A 133 -5.96 2.79 0.35
C ILE A 133 -6.58 3.24 1.67
N VAL A 134 -6.24 2.53 2.74
CA VAL A 134 -6.80 2.75 4.09
C VAL A 134 -5.97 3.74 4.92
N GLY A 135 -4.75 4.05 4.46
CA GLY A 135 -3.86 5.00 5.12
C GLY A 135 -2.89 5.62 4.12
N ALA A 136 -1.58 5.41 4.33
CA ALA A 136 -0.57 5.95 3.43
C ALA A 136 -0.40 5.11 2.15
N SER A 137 -0.13 5.75 1.02
CA SER A 137 0.35 5.10 -0.21
C SER A 137 1.51 5.92 -0.77
N ILE A 138 2.73 5.52 -0.41
CA ILE A 138 3.93 6.32 -0.65
C ILE A 138 4.96 5.58 -1.51
N GLY A 139 5.39 6.25 -2.59
CA GLY A 139 6.54 5.88 -3.40
C GLY A 139 6.50 4.45 -3.93
N ALA A 140 7.62 3.73 -3.83
CA ALA A 140 7.73 2.36 -4.32
C ALA A 140 6.77 1.38 -3.61
N GLY A 141 6.29 1.72 -2.41
CA GLY A 141 5.29 0.92 -1.70
C GLY A 141 3.97 0.82 -2.47
N THR A 142 3.53 1.93 -3.08
CA THR A 142 2.34 1.98 -3.95
C THR A 142 2.45 1.00 -5.12
N TYR A 143 3.65 0.83 -5.66
CA TYR A 143 3.92 -0.09 -6.77
C TYR A 143 3.79 -1.54 -6.33
N ALA A 144 4.41 -1.88 -5.20
CA ALA A 144 4.39 -3.22 -4.64
C ALA A 144 2.98 -3.67 -4.23
N MET A 145 2.12 -2.74 -3.83
CA MET A 145 0.77 -3.02 -3.35
C MET A 145 -0.32 -2.85 -4.43
N SER A 146 0.04 -3.01 -5.71
CA SER A 146 -0.88 -2.92 -6.85
C SER A 146 -1.61 -1.58 -6.99
N GLY A 147 -0.88 -0.46 -6.93
CA GLY A 147 -1.43 0.86 -7.25
C GLY A 147 -1.94 0.97 -8.71
N ARG A 148 -2.56 2.10 -9.06
CA ARG A 148 -3.28 2.33 -10.33
C ARG A 148 -2.57 1.87 -11.60
N ALA A 149 -1.24 2.00 -11.66
CA ALA A 149 -0.44 1.60 -12.82
C ALA A 149 -0.35 0.08 -13.06
N TYR A 150 -0.78 -0.75 -12.11
CA TYR A 150 -0.63 -2.22 -12.13
C TYR A 150 -1.91 -2.94 -12.55
N ASN A 151 -2.68 -2.33 -13.45
CA ASN A 151 -3.90 -2.89 -14.04
C ASN A 151 -4.91 -3.40 -12.99
N ASN A 152 -5.01 -2.69 -11.86
CA ASN A 152 -6.03 -2.99 -10.88
C ASN A 152 -7.43 -2.68 -11.46
N ARG A 153 -8.42 -3.48 -11.07
CA ARG A 153 -9.80 -3.32 -11.57
C ARG A 153 -10.49 -2.14 -10.91
N PHE A 154 -10.21 -1.95 -9.62
CA PHE A 154 -10.77 -0.89 -8.81
C PHE A 154 -9.75 -0.41 -7.78
N THR A 155 -9.68 0.90 -7.57
CA THR A 155 -8.92 1.57 -6.50
C THR A 155 -9.83 2.51 -5.75
N PHE A 156 -9.97 2.33 -4.44
CA PHE A 156 -10.72 3.25 -3.58
C PHE A 156 -9.84 3.82 -2.49
N LEU A 157 -10.18 5.01 -2.02
CA LEU A 157 -9.50 5.70 -0.94
C LEU A 157 -10.41 5.83 0.26
N TRP A 158 -9.86 5.67 1.45
CA TRP A 158 -10.47 6.23 2.64
C TRP A 158 -10.24 7.75 2.70
N PRO A 159 -11.10 8.53 3.37
CA PRO A 159 -10.98 9.99 3.39
C PRO A 159 -9.68 10.48 4.04
N SER A 160 -9.12 9.71 4.97
CA SER A 160 -7.85 9.99 5.66
C SER A 160 -6.61 9.56 4.85
N ALA A 161 -6.79 8.94 3.69
CA ALA A 161 -5.67 8.43 2.90
C ALA A 161 -4.75 9.55 2.43
N LYS A 162 -3.44 9.26 2.40
CA LYS A 162 -2.42 10.16 1.86
C LYS A 162 -1.60 9.47 0.78
N ILE A 163 -1.53 10.09 -0.39
CA ILE A 163 -0.89 9.54 -1.59
C ILE A 163 0.20 10.50 -2.04
N ALA A 164 1.45 10.04 -2.08
CA ALA A 164 2.57 10.89 -2.49
C ALA A 164 3.75 10.07 -3.02
N VAL A 165 4.66 10.74 -3.73
CA VAL A 165 5.92 10.12 -4.16
C VAL A 165 6.83 9.77 -2.97
N MET A 166 6.79 10.60 -1.93
CA MET A 166 7.56 10.45 -0.69
C MET A 166 6.89 11.30 0.41
N GLY A 167 7.15 11.02 1.68
CA GLY A 167 6.55 11.78 2.79
C GLY A 167 6.95 13.27 2.76
N PRO A 168 6.06 14.20 3.13
CA PRO A 168 6.32 15.64 3.05
C PRO A 168 7.63 16.08 3.73
N LYS A 169 7.84 15.63 4.97
CA LYS A 169 9.08 15.89 5.74
C LYS A 169 10.33 15.32 5.07
N GLN A 170 10.21 14.14 4.47
CA GLN A 170 11.33 13.49 3.78
C GLN A 170 11.73 14.28 2.52
N ILE A 171 10.75 14.76 1.75
CA ILE A 171 11.00 15.58 0.54
C ILE A 171 11.71 16.87 0.93
N ALA A 172 11.13 17.60 1.89
CA ALA A 172 11.68 18.88 2.34
C ALA A 172 13.08 18.72 2.94
N GLY A 173 13.30 17.66 3.74
CA GLY A 173 14.61 17.36 4.31
C GLY A 173 15.68 17.01 3.26
N VAL A 174 15.34 16.22 2.24
CA VAL A 174 16.27 15.90 1.14
C VAL A 174 16.61 17.17 0.34
N MET A 175 15.63 18.04 0.09
CA MET A 175 15.87 19.32 -0.59
C MET A 175 16.88 20.18 0.18
N SER A 176 16.71 20.34 1.50
CA SER A 176 17.65 21.07 2.37
C SER A 176 19.06 20.48 2.29
N ILE A 177 19.20 19.16 2.44
CA ILE A 177 20.50 18.46 2.36
C ILE A 177 21.21 18.74 1.03
N VAL A 178 20.48 18.69 -0.09
CA VAL A 178 21.04 18.93 -1.42
C VAL A 178 21.51 20.37 -1.56
N ARG A 179 20.70 21.36 -1.15
CA ARG A 179 21.06 22.78 -1.20
C ARG A 179 22.29 23.08 -0.37
N ARG A 180 22.37 22.55 0.85
CA ARG A 180 23.52 22.72 1.75
C ARG A 180 24.80 22.16 1.14
N ARG A 181 24.73 20.97 0.54
CA ARG A 181 25.87 20.36 -0.18
C ARG A 181 26.28 21.15 -1.42
N GLN A 182 25.32 21.72 -2.14
CA GLN A 182 25.61 22.54 -3.31
C GLN A 182 26.32 23.85 -2.93
N ALA A 183 25.85 24.56 -1.91
CA ALA A 183 26.49 25.76 -1.39
C ALA A 183 27.92 25.47 -0.90
N ALA A 184 28.10 24.39 -0.13
CA ALA A 184 29.42 23.95 0.33
C ALA A 184 30.39 23.65 -0.82
N ARG A 185 29.92 22.99 -1.90
CA ARG A 185 30.74 22.72 -3.10
C ARG A 185 31.15 23.99 -3.85
N LYS A 186 30.34 25.05 -3.78
CA LYS A 186 30.61 26.35 -4.41
C LYS A 186 31.37 27.32 -3.49
N GLY A 187 31.58 26.97 -2.22
CA GLY A 187 32.16 27.88 -1.23
C GLY A 187 31.23 29.04 -0.85
N GLU A 188 29.93 28.91 -1.08
CA GLU A 188 28.92 29.93 -0.76
C GLU A 188 28.48 29.81 0.71
N VAL A 189 28.19 30.94 1.35
CA VAL A 189 27.60 30.97 2.70
C VAL A 189 26.16 30.45 2.62
N PHE A 190 25.83 29.45 3.43
CA PHE A 190 24.48 28.89 3.45
C PHE A 190 23.57 29.66 4.41
N ASN A 191 22.43 30.15 3.90
CA ASN A 191 21.44 30.88 4.69
C ASN A 191 20.47 29.91 5.37
N GLU A 192 20.73 29.58 6.64
CA GLU A 192 19.89 28.66 7.43
C GLU A 192 18.44 29.14 7.60
N LYS A 193 18.23 30.46 7.69
CA LYS A 193 16.88 31.01 7.91
C LYS A 193 16.02 30.84 6.66
N GLU A 194 16.58 31.19 5.51
CA GLU A 194 15.91 31.02 4.22
C GLU A 194 15.67 29.54 3.90
N ASP A 195 16.60 28.65 4.28
CA ASP A 195 16.38 27.23 4.10
C ASP A 195 15.23 26.70 4.97
N ALA A 196 15.14 27.11 6.24
CA ALA A 196 14.04 26.73 7.12
C ALA A 196 12.67 27.19 6.56
N GLU A 197 12.59 28.39 6.00
CA GLU A 197 11.36 28.90 5.36
C GLU A 197 10.98 28.07 4.12
N ILE A 198 11.95 27.71 3.28
CA ILE A 198 11.73 26.88 2.09
C ILE A 198 11.34 25.44 2.47
N VAL A 199 11.96 24.88 3.51
CA VAL A 199 11.62 23.55 4.04
C VAL A 199 10.18 23.54 4.54
N ALA A 200 9.77 24.53 5.33
CA ALA A 200 8.41 24.64 5.84
C ALA A 200 7.38 24.80 4.71
N MET A 201 7.68 25.64 3.71
CA MET A 201 6.83 25.83 2.53
C MET A 201 6.70 24.53 1.71
N ALA A 202 7.81 23.83 1.47
CA ALA A 202 7.81 22.57 0.74
C ALA A 202 7.04 21.48 1.50
N GLU A 203 7.22 21.36 2.82
CA GLU A 203 6.47 20.41 3.64
C GLU A 203 4.97 20.68 3.56
N ALA A 204 4.53 21.93 3.74
CA ALA A 204 3.12 22.30 3.64
C ALA A 204 2.50 22.02 2.26
N MET A 205 3.23 22.35 1.19
CA MET A 205 2.79 22.08 -0.19
C MET A 205 2.66 20.57 -0.46
N GLN A 206 3.60 19.75 0.01
CA GLN A 206 3.55 18.31 -0.16
C GLN A 206 2.46 17.66 0.70
N GLU A 207 2.24 18.15 1.91
CA GLU A 207 1.15 17.71 2.78
C GLU A 207 -0.21 17.95 2.11
N GLU A 208 -0.46 19.18 1.64
CA GLU A 208 -1.69 19.52 0.92
C GLU A 208 -1.85 18.69 -0.36
N GLY A 209 -0.77 18.52 -1.12
CA GLY A 209 -0.76 17.72 -2.34
C GLY A 209 -1.03 16.23 -2.12
N SER A 210 -0.82 15.72 -0.91
CA SER A 210 -0.97 14.30 -0.59
C SER A 210 -2.39 13.86 -0.23
N LEU A 211 -3.30 14.81 0.01
CA LEU A 211 -4.65 14.52 0.51
C LEU A 211 -5.46 13.67 -0.48
N ALA A 212 -6.31 12.76 0.04
CA ALA A 212 -7.21 11.93 -0.77
C ALA A 212 -8.03 12.74 -1.79
N LEU A 213 -8.52 13.92 -1.41
CA LEU A 213 -9.28 14.78 -2.32
C LEU A 213 -8.46 15.27 -3.52
N ARG A 214 -7.15 15.54 -3.34
CA ARG A 214 -6.24 15.90 -4.44
C ARG A 214 -6.03 14.70 -5.37
N ALA A 215 -5.87 13.50 -4.80
CA ALA A 215 -5.69 12.26 -5.55
C ALA A 215 -6.93 11.94 -6.41
N THR A 216 -8.12 11.92 -5.81
CA THR A 216 -9.38 11.69 -6.54
C THR A 216 -9.66 12.78 -7.56
N GLY A 217 -9.35 14.05 -7.27
CA GLY A 217 -9.43 15.15 -8.23
C GLY A 217 -8.51 14.99 -9.44
N ALA A 218 -7.45 14.20 -9.33
CA ALA A 218 -6.53 13.83 -10.40
C ALA A 218 -6.88 12.50 -11.09
N ILE A 219 -8.00 11.86 -10.70
CA ILE A 219 -8.46 10.57 -11.25
C ILE A 219 -7.39 9.46 -11.07
N SER A 220 -6.69 9.49 -9.93
CA SER A 220 -5.72 8.45 -9.58
C SER A 220 -6.39 7.17 -9.06
N ASP A 221 -7.69 7.23 -8.83
CA ASP A 221 -8.53 6.24 -8.18
C ASP A 221 -9.96 6.33 -8.71
N ASP A 222 -10.82 5.41 -8.26
CA ASP A 222 -12.22 5.28 -8.68
C ASP A 222 -13.19 5.86 -7.63
N GLY A 223 -12.67 6.52 -6.59
CA GLY A 223 -13.46 7.28 -5.63
C GLY A 223 -13.01 7.15 -4.17
N ILE A 224 -13.44 8.14 -3.39
CA ILE A 224 -13.37 8.10 -1.92
C ILE A 224 -14.62 7.40 -1.41
N ILE A 225 -14.45 6.45 -0.50
CA ILE A 225 -15.53 5.70 0.14
C ILE A 225 -15.54 5.93 1.64
N ASP A 226 -16.71 5.83 2.27
CA ASP A 226 -16.79 5.74 3.73
C ASP A 226 -16.08 4.45 4.19
N PRO A 227 -15.20 4.48 5.21
CA PRO A 227 -14.56 3.28 5.73
C PRO A 227 -15.55 2.15 6.04
N ARG A 228 -16.74 2.47 6.53
CA ARG A 228 -17.79 1.50 6.88
C ARG A 228 -18.37 0.77 5.66
N ASP A 229 -18.36 1.43 4.51
CA ASP A 229 -18.86 0.87 3.25
C ASP A 229 -17.84 -0.05 2.56
N THR A 230 -16.61 -0.15 3.08
CA THR A 230 -15.52 -0.94 2.47
C THR A 230 -15.97 -2.36 2.13
N ARG A 231 -16.66 -3.05 3.06
CA ARG A 231 -17.14 -4.42 2.84
C ARG A 231 -18.12 -4.50 1.65
N MET A 232 -19.10 -3.60 1.61
CA MET A 232 -20.12 -3.57 0.57
C MET A 232 -19.51 -3.23 -0.79
N VAL A 233 -18.67 -2.19 -0.85
CA VAL A 233 -17.99 -1.76 -2.07
C VAL A 233 -17.09 -2.88 -2.62
N VAL A 234 -16.27 -3.49 -1.77
CA VAL A 234 -15.42 -4.62 -2.17
C VAL A 234 -16.28 -5.81 -2.60
N GLY A 235 -17.40 -6.09 -1.93
CA GLY A 235 -18.35 -7.13 -2.32
C GLY A 235 -18.93 -6.92 -3.72
N ILE A 236 -19.33 -5.69 -4.06
CA ILE A 236 -19.81 -5.33 -5.40
C ILE A 236 -18.69 -5.53 -6.43
N CYS A 237 -17.47 -5.04 -6.14
CA CYS A 237 -16.32 -5.23 -7.03
C CYS A 237 -16.00 -6.72 -7.25
N LEU A 238 -16.04 -7.53 -6.19
CA LEU A 238 -15.86 -8.98 -6.26
C LEU A 238 -16.94 -9.63 -7.11
N SER A 239 -18.21 -9.22 -6.97
CA SER A 239 -19.29 -9.69 -7.84
C SER A 239 -19.06 -9.36 -9.31
N VAL A 240 -18.52 -8.17 -9.62
CA VAL A 240 -18.23 -7.77 -11.01
C VAL A 240 -17.09 -8.60 -11.59
N VAL A 241 -15.98 -8.74 -10.86
CA VAL A 241 -14.80 -9.45 -11.39
C VAL A 241 -14.98 -10.96 -11.46
N ASN A 242 -15.85 -11.53 -10.63
CA ASN A 242 -16.28 -12.94 -10.70
C ASN A 242 -17.46 -13.17 -11.66
N GLY A 243 -17.91 -12.13 -12.39
CA GLY A 243 -18.91 -12.30 -13.46
C GLY A 243 -18.39 -13.07 -14.68
N LYS A 244 -17.08 -13.33 -14.72
CA LYS A 244 -16.39 -14.25 -15.63
C LYS A 244 -15.52 -15.18 -14.81
N GLU A 245 -15.15 -16.31 -15.39
CA GLU A 245 -14.16 -17.21 -14.80
C GLU A 245 -12.86 -16.42 -14.53
N VAL A 246 -12.39 -16.50 -13.28
CA VAL A 246 -11.11 -15.93 -12.88
C VAL A 246 -10.05 -16.92 -13.34
N GLU A 247 -9.04 -16.44 -14.05
CA GLU A 247 -7.89 -17.23 -14.46
C GLU A 247 -6.63 -16.47 -14.06
N GLY A 248 -5.80 -17.11 -13.25
CA GLY A 248 -4.48 -16.61 -12.90
C GLY A 248 -3.48 -16.80 -14.02
N THR A 249 -2.31 -16.19 -13.83
CA THR A 249 -1.26 -16.28 -14.84
C THR A 249 -0.64 -17.68 -14.88
N GLN A 250 -0.37 -18.16 -16.09
CA GLN A 250 0.35 -19.41 -16.34
C GLN A 250 1.87 -19.26 -16.19
N GLY A 251 2.37 -18.02 -16.05
CA GLY A 251 3.79 -17.76 -15.94
C GLY A 251 4.08 -16.33 -15.50
N TYR A 252 5.29 -16.15 -14.96
CA TYR A 252 5.79 -14.85 -14.52
C TYR A 252 6.98 -14.44 -15.39
N GLY A 253 7.22 -13.13 -15.48
CA GLY A 253 8.51 -12.64 -15.97
C GLY A 253 9.67 -13.17 -15.12
N VAL A 254 10.89 -13.07 -15.63
CA VAL A 254 12.08 -13.64 -14.95
C VAL A 254 12.25 -13.08 -13.53
N TYR A 255 12.25 -13.96 -12.53
CA TYR A 255 12.58 -13.60 -11.15
C TYR A 255 14.10 -13.43 -10.99
N ARG A 256 14.51 -12.33 -10.35
CA ARG A 256 15.89 -12.11 -9.92
C ARG A 256 16.08 -12.77 -8.54
N LEU A 257 16.60 -13.99 -8.49
CA LEU A 257 16.78 -14.78 -7.26
C LEU A 257 17.97 -14.34 -6.39
#